data_AF-A0A1F9PLU5-F1
#
_entry.id   AF-A0A1F9PLU5-F1
#
_cell.length_a   1.000
_cell.length_b   1.000
_cell.length_c   1.000
_cell.angle_alpha   90.00
_cell.angle_beta   90.00
_cell.angle_gamma   90.00
#
_symmetry.space_group_name_H-M   'P 1'
#
loop_
_entity.id
_entity.type
_entity.pdbx_description
1 polymer ?
#
loop_
_entity_poly.entity_id
_entity_poly.type
_entity_poly.pdbx_seq_one_letter_code
_entity_poly.pdbx_strand_id
1 'polypeptide(L)' 'MSSRRRFTPEQIIGKLGEGEVTLAQGQTTAQVCRTLGIAEQTFYRWRREYGELTIEKAKK' A
#
# COMPACT_ATOMS: atom_id res chain seq x y z
N MET A 1 26.01 8.81 1.03
CA MET A 1 24.93 8.61 0.04
C MET A 1 23.70 8.09 0.79
N SER A 2 22.81 8.98 1.20
CA SER A 2 21.57 8.57 1.86
C SER A 2 20.61 8.10 0.78
N SER A 3 20.41 6.79 0.65
CA SER A 3 19.38 6.22 -0.22
C SER A 3 18.03 6.77 0.20
N ARG A 4 17.63 7.89 -0.41
CA ARG A 4 16.35 8.56 -0.17
C ARG A 4 15.28 7.51 -0.46
N ARG A 5 14.62 6.99 0.58
CA ARG A 5 13.42 6.17 0.39
C ARG A 5 12.48 7.04 -0.44
N ARG A 6 12.10 6.55 -1.63
CA ARG A 6 11.26 7.29 -2.58
C ARG A 6 9.88 7.61 -2.02
N PHE A 7 9.46 6.89 -0.97
CA PHE A 7 8.20 7.06 -0.29
C PHE A 7 8.41 7.17 1.22
N THR A 8 7.70 8.10 1.85
CA THR A 8 7.63 8.19 3.31
C THR A 8 6.67 7.13 3.87
N PRO A 9 6.78 6.75 5.16
CA PRO A 9 5.83 5.84 5.80
C PRO A 9 4.36 6.27 5.63
N GLU A 10 4.08 7.56 5.73
CA GLU A 10 2.72 8.11 5.60
C GLU A 10 2.18 7.91 4.18
N GLN A 11 3.02 8.14 3.16
CA GLN A 11 2.66 7.88 1.76
C GLN A 11 2.40 6.40 1.51
N ILE A 12 3.19 5.51 2.13
CA ILE A 12 3.01 4.07 2.04
C ILE A 12 1.67 3.65 2.64
N ILE A 13 1.36 4.12 3.86
CA ILE A 13 0.10 3.84 4.55
C ILE A 13 -1.10 4.35 3.74
N GLY A 14 -1.00 5.55 3.17
CA GLY A 14 -2.04 6.11 2.29
C GLY A 14 -2.30 5.23 1.05
N LYS A 15 -1.22 4.85 0.35
CA LYS A 15 -1.31 3.96 -0.83
C LYS A 15 -1.84 2.57 -0.49
N LEU A 16 -1.45 2.01 0.66
CA LEU A 16 -2.00 0.75 1.13
C LEU A 16 -3.50 0.86 1.40
N GLY A 17 -3.96 1.94 2.04
CA GLY A 17 -5.38 2.19 2.27
C GLY A 17 -6.20 2.28 0.98
N GLU A 18 -5.71 3.04 -0.01
CA GLU A 18 -6.32 3.07 -1.35
C GLU A 18 -6.35 1.66 -1.97
N GLY A 19 -5.25 0.92 -1.87
CA GLY A 19 -5.16 -0.45 -2.36
C GLY A 19 -6.18 -1.39 -1.71
N GLU A 20 -6.38 -1.31 -0.39
CA GLU A 20 -7.39 -2.11 0.31
C GLU A 20 -8.82 -1.80 -0.18
N VAL A 21 -9.16 -0.52 -0.38
CA VAL A 21 -10.47 -0.13 -0.90
C VAL A 21 -10.68 -0.69 -2.30
N THR A 22 -9.68 -0.57 -3.16
CA THR A 22 -9.75 -1.08 -4.54
C THR A 22 -9.82 -2.62 -4.57
N LEU A 23 -9.13 -3.31 -3.67
CA LEU A 23 -9.28 -4.78 -3.51
C LEU A 23 -10.68 -5.15 -3.00
N ALA A 24 -11.24 -4.39 -2.06
CA ALA A 24 -12.60 -4.61 -1.54
C ALA A 24 -13.68 -4.40 -2.62
N GLN A 25 -13.39 -3.57 -3.64
CA GLN A 25 -14.23 -3.42 -4.84
C GLN A 25 -14.10 -4.61 -5.82
N GLY A 26 -13.31 -5.63 -5.50
CA GLY A 26 -13.14 -6.84 -6.31
C GLY A 26 -12.05 -6.73 -7.38
N GLN A 27 -11.23 -5.68 -7.38
CA GLN A 27 -10.09 -5.60 -8.29
C GLN A 27 -8.95 -6.52 -7.87
N THR A 28 -8.10 -6.87 -8.83
CA THR A 28 -6.90 -7.69 -8.60
C THR A 28 -5.75 -6.85 -8.06
N THR A 29 -4.84 -7.49 -7.32
CA THR A 29 -3.60 -6.84 -6.85
C THR A 29 -2.78 -6.23 -7.98
N ALA A 30 -2.76 -6.86 -9.16
CA ALA A 30 -2.10 -6.32 -10.34
C ALA A 30 -2.71 -4.98 -10.81
N GLN A 31 -4.05 -4.86 -10.78
CA GLN A 31 -4.73 -3.60 -11.10
C GLN A 31 -4.42 -2.53 -10.06
N VAL A 32 -4.48 -2.87 -8.78
CA VAL A 32 -4.11 -1.97 -7.68
C VAL A 32 -2.68 -1.44 -7.84
N CYS A 33 -1.72 -2.32 -8.13
CA CYS A 33 -0.33 -1.93 -8.31
C CYS A 33 -0.13 -1.00 -9.51
N ARG A 34 -0.87 -1.24 -10.61
CA ARG A 34 -0.90 -0.33 -11.76
C ARG A 34 -1.46 1.05 -11.39
N THR A 35 -2.59 1.10 -10.68
CA THR A 35 -3.20 2.36 -10.24
C THR A 35 -2.29 3.13 -9.28
N LEU A 36 -1.65 2.43 -8.34
CA LEU A 36 -0.76 3.02 -7.35
C LEU A 36 0.63 3.36 -7.90
N GLY A 37 0.96 2.94 -9.13
CA GLY A 37 2.27 3.16 -9.76
C GLY A 37 3.42 2.45 -9.04
N ILE A 38 3.17 1.24 -8.50
CA ILE A 38 4.16 0.44 -7.78
C ILE A 38 4.21 -0.99 -8.32
N ALA A 39 5.29 -1.70 -8.04
CA ALA A 39 5.38 -3.13 -8.35
C ALA A 39 4.64 -3.97 -7.30
N GLU A 40 4.08 -5.11 -7.70
CA GLU A 40 3.38 -6.05 -6.80
C GLU A 40 4.25 -6.49 -5.62
N GLN A 41 5.53 -6.77 -5.86
CA GLN A 41 6.48 -7.08 -4.80
C GLN A 41 6.59 -5.96 -3.76
N THR A 42 6.50 -4.69 -4.19
CA THR A 42 6.53 -3.54 -3.28
C THR A 42 5.25 -3.49 -2.45
N PHE A 43 4.10 -3.73 -3.07
CA PHE A 43 2.81 -3.78 -2.38
C PHE A 43 2.78 -4.87 -1.30
N TYR A 44 3.24 -6.09 -1.61
CA TYR A 44 3.32 -7.18 -0.62
C TYR A 44 4.30 -6.86 0.52
N ARG A 45 5.47 -6.30 0.22
CA ARG A 45 6.43 -5.88 1.26
C ARG A 45 5.80 -4.82 2.18
N TRP A 46 5.14 -3.82 1.59
CA TRP A 46 4.47 -2.78 2.36
C TRP A 46 3.33 -3.32 3.21
N ARG A 47 2.50 -4.23 2.71
CA ARG A 47 1.48 -4.91 3.52
C ARG A 47 2.08 -5.65 4.72
N ARG A 48 3.25 -6.26 4.57
CA ARG A 48 3.94 -6.93 5.68
C ARG A 48 4.50 -5.95 6.71
N GLU A 49 5.07 -4.82 6.26
CA GLU A 49 5.74 -3.85 7.14
C GLU A 49 4.81 -2.79 7.75
N TYR A 50 3.72 -2.45 7.05
CA TYR A 50 2.84 -1.33 7.37
C TYR A 50 1.35 -1.72 7.38
N GLY A 51 1.00 -2.95 6.99
CA GLY A 51 -0.39 -3.39 6.82
C GLY A 51 -1.20 -3.35 8.11
N GLU A 52 -0.60 -3.69 9.25
CA GLU A 52 -1.28 -3.66 10.56
C GLU A 52 -1.77 -2.25 10.93
N LEU A 53 -0.96 -1.23 10.64
CA LEU A 53 -1.28 0.19 10.88
C LEU A 53 -2.45 0.70 10.03
N THR A 54 -2.64 0.12 8.84
CA THR A 54 -3.80 0.41 7.97
C THR A 54 -5.09 -0.20 8.50
N ILE A 55 -5.03 -1.43 9.05
CA ILE A 55 -6.22 -2.13 9.58
C ILE A 55 -6.74 -1.45 10.84
N GLU A 56 -5.85 -0.97 11.72
CA GLU A 56 -6.26 -0.21 12.91
C GLU A 56 -7.00 1.08 12.55
N LYS A 57 -6.55 1.79 11.51
CA LYS A 57 -7.24 2.99 11.00
C LYS A 57 -8.61 2.68 10.38
N ALA A 58 -8.77 1.53 9.73
CA ALA A 58 -10.03 1.13 9.10
C ALA A 58 -11.09 0.67 10.12
N LYS A 59 -10.70 0.37 11.37
CA LYS A 59 -11.59 -0.10 12.45
C LYS A 59 -12.13 1.02 13.35
N LYS A 60 -11.88 2.30 13.03
CA LYS A 60 -12.40 3.46 13.76
C LYS A 60 -13.44 4.20 12.93
#